data_AF-A0A9E0X632-F1
#
_entry.id   AF-A0A9E0X632-F1
#
_cell.length_a   1.000
_cell.length_b   1.000
_cell.length_c   1.000
_cell.angle_alpha   90.00
_cell.angle_beta   90.00
_cell.angle_gamma   90.00
#
_symmetry.space_group_name_H-M   'P 1'
#
loop_
_entity.id
_entity.type
_entity.pdbx_description
1 polymer ?
#
loop_
_entity_poly.entity_id
_entity_poly.type
_entity_poly.pdbx_seq_one_letter_code
_entity_poly.pdbx_strand_id
1 'polypeptide(L)'
;MQATLFPARRNFLTRSGQFTLSAAAVGLLAGSRTANAQSSMAMESDVNILNVALALEHEAINAYQLGAGSGLLQKPVLDVAVAFQSHHKVHRDALVATIQKMGGKPVMEMALDDYAKVLNAASLMSQADVLTLAARLELGATNAYLGVIPSFKDNKLGQVAARLAADETMHWTALSQALGKTLPAGALSFGA
;
A
#
# COMPACT_ATOMS: atom_id res chain seq x y z
N MET A 1 -50.23 -30.72 -13.49
CA MET A 1 -49.74 -29.96 -12.32
C MET A 1 -48.22 -29.95 -12.39
N GLN A 2 -47.62 -28.83 -12.80
CA GLN A 2 -46.17 -28.66 -12.85
C GLN A 2 -45.72 -27.89 -11.60
N ALA A 3 -44.79 -28.45 -10.83
CA ALA A 3 -44.15 -27.76 -9.72
C ALA A 3 -42.83 -27.16 -10.20
N THR A 4 -42.79 -25.83 -10.31
CA THR A 4 -41.58 -25.05 -10.56
C THR A 4 -40.76 -24.96 -9.26
N LEU A 5 -39.55 -25.52 -9.25
CA LEU A 5 -38.58 -25.34 -8.16
C LEU A 5 -37.75 -24.07 -8.43
N PHE A 6 -37.91 -23.06 -7.57
CA PHE A 6 -37.01 -21.91 -7.51
C PHE A 6 -35.77 -22.26 -6.67
N PRO A 7 -34.54 -21.99 -7.11
CA PRO A 7 -33.39 -22.08 -6.21
C PRO A 7 -33.38 -20.89 -5.25
N ALA A 8 -33.44 -21.22 -3.96
CA ALA A 8 -33.33 -20.30 -2.83
C ALA A 8 -31.95 -19.61 -2.83
N ARG A 9 -31.92 -18.34 -3.22
CA ARG A 9 -30.81 -17.43 -2.90
C ARG A 9 -31.03 -16.87 -1.50
N ARG A 10 -30.42 -17.47 -0.50
CA ARG A 10 -30.04 -16.86 0.81
C ARG A 10 -29.55 -17.98 1.71
N ASN A 11 -28.22 -18.07 1.85
CA ASN A 11 -27.54 -18.60 3.04
C ASN A 11 -26.02 -18.42 2.91
N PHE A 12 -25.61 -17.18 2.66
CA PHE A 12 -24.22 -16.79 2.87
C PHE A 12 -24.25 -15.58 3.78
N LEU A 13 -24.32 -15.83 5.09
CA LEU A 13 -23.95 -14.93 6.19
C LEU A 13 -24.42 -15.56 7.51
N THR A 14 -23.73 -16.59 8.00
CA THR A 14 -23.71 -16.96 9.43
C THR A 14 -22.57 -17.93 9.74
N ARG A 15 -21.35 -17.41 9.90
CA ARG A 15 -20.43 -17.85 10.98
C ARG A 15 -19.15 -16.99 11.04
N SER A 16 -19.10 -16.17 12.09
CA SER A 16 -17.95 -15.91 12.98
C SER A 16 -16.56 -15.63 12.38
N GLY A 17 -16.09 -14.41 12.62
CA GLY A 17 -14.66 -14.08 12.72
C GLY A 17 -14.46 -12.57 12.83
N GLN A 18 -13.94 -12.10 13.97
CA GLN A 18 -13.45 -10.73 14.14
C GLN A 18 -12.41 -10.41 13.05
N PHE A 19 -12.84 -9.63 12.06
CA PHE A 19 -11.94 -8.89 11.19
C PHE A 19 -12.33 -7.41 11.34
N THR A 20 -11.39 -6.61 11.81
CA THR A 20 -11.42 -5.16 11.63
C THR A 20 -11.53 -4.89 10.14
N LEU A 21 -12.67 -4.35 9.71
CA LEU A 21 -12.93 -3.99 8.32
C LEU A 21 -11.99 -2.85 7.91
N SER A 22 -10.93 -3.15 7.16
CA SER A 22 -10.24 -2.18 6.32
C SER A 22 -11.19 -1.68 5.21
N ALA A 23 -11.08 -0.40 4.84
CA ALA A 23 -12.07 0.45 4.16
C ALA A 23 -12.61 0.02 2.77
N ALA A 24 -12.40 -1.21 2.31
CA ALA A 24 -12.76 -1.67 0.96
C ALA A 24 -14.17 -2.29 0.84
N ALA A 25 -15.12 -1.91 1.72
CA ALA A 25 -16.43 -2.57 1.80
C ALA A 25 -17.62 -1.61 1.67
N VAL A 26 -17.73 -0.84 0.57
CA VAL A 26 -19.04 -0.36 0.07
C VAL A 26 -19.00 -0.24 -1.45
N GLY A 27 -19.79 -1.04 -2.17
CA GLY A 27 -19.85 -0.95 -3.63
C GLY A 27 -21.03 -1.72 -4.25
N LEU A 28 -22.24 -1.53 -3.72
CA LEU A 28 -23.47 -1.99 -4.40
C LEU A 28 -24.23 -0.79 -4.97
N LEU A 29 -24.47 -0.83 -6.28
CA LEU A 29 -25.76 -0.62 -6.98
C LEU A 29 -25.52 -0.07 -8.39
N ALA A 30 -25.59 -0.98 -9.36
CA ALA A 30 -25.68 -0.67 -10.77
C ALA A 30 -27.08 -0.13 -11.09
N GLY A 31 -27.13 1.13 -11.51
CA GLY A 31 -28.22 1.74 -12.25
C GLY A 31 -27.60 2.57 -13.35
N SER A 32 -28.19 2.59 -14.54
CA SER A 32 -27.64 3.20 -15.76
C SER A 32 -27.25 4.66 -15.55
N ARG A 33 -25.98 4.92 -15.26
CA ARG A 33 -25.43 6.27 -15.15
C ARG A 33 -25.05 6.73 -16.55
N THR A 34 -25.25 8.02 -16.84
CA THR A 34 -24.74 8.61 -18.09
C THR A 34 -23.23 8.38 -18.17
N ALA A 35 -22.68 8.22 -19.39
CA ALA A 35 -21.25 7.93 -19.57
C ALA A 35 -20.35 8.92 -18.80
N ASN A 36 -20.77 10.19 -18.69
CA ASN A 36 -20.07 11.24 -17.95
C ASN A 36 -20.10 11.05 -16.42
N ALA A 37 -21.22 10.56 -15.87
CA ALA A 37 -21.32 10.22 -14.45
C ALA A 37 -20.61 8.90 -14.12
N GLN A 38 -20.51 7.97 -15.07
CA GLN A 38 -19.72 6.75 -14.89
C GLN A 38 -18.21 7.05 -14.95
N SER A 39 -17.77 7.95 -15.84
CA SER A 39 -16.36 8.37 -15.91
C SER A 39 -15.94 9.18 -14.68
N SER A 40 -16.81 10.03 -14.12
CA SER A 40 -16.50 10.78 -12.90
C SER A 40 -16.34 9.86 -11.69
N MET A 41 -17.20 8.84 -11.55
CA MET A 41 -17.10 7.85 -10.47
C MET A 41 -15.84 6.98 -10.59
N ALA A 42 -15.45 6.61 -11.82
CA ALA A 42 -14.21 5.86 -12.05
C ALA A 42 -12.98 6.69 -11.66
N MET A 43 -12.96 7.97 -12.05
CA MET A 43 -11.90 8.91 -11.67
C MET A 43 -11.81 9.11 -10.15
N GLU A 44 -12.95 9.25 -9.46
CA GLU A 44 -12.98 9.34 -8.00
C GLU A 44 -12.44 8.07 -7.33
N SER A 45 -12.82 6.89 -7.84
CA SER A 45 -12.28 5.60 -7.37
C SER A 45 -10.77 5.52 -7.54
N ASP A 46 -10.24 5.89 -8.71
CA ASP A 46 -8.80 5.89 -8.98
C ASP A 46 -8.06 6.88 -8.06
N VAL A 47 -8.60 8.08 -7.84
CA VAL A 47 -8.05 9.07 -6.90
C VAL A 47 -8.02 8.52 -5.47
N ASN A 48 -9.06 7.81 -5.03
CA ASN A 48 -9.09 7.20 -3.71
C ASN A 48 -8.01 6.12 -3.55
N ILE A 49 -7.81 5.27 -4.57
CA ILE A 49 -6.74 4.27 -4.58
C ILE A 49 -5.36 4.95 -4.50
N LEU A 50 -5.13 5.99 -5.30
CA LEU A 50 -3.87 6.75 -5.28
C LEU A 50 -3.62 7.44 -3.94
N ASN A 51 -4.67 7.91 -3.26
CA ASN A 51 -4.53 8.48 -1.92
C ASN A 51 -4.19 7.45 -0.85
N VAL A 52 -4.66 6.20 -0.97
CA VAL A 52 -4.19 5.10 -0.11
C VAL A 52 -2.71 4.85 -0.35
N ALA A 53 -2.26 4.77 -1.59
CA ALA A 53 -0.84 4.67 -1.93
C ALA A 53 -0.02 5.84 -1.37
N LEU A 54 -0.50 7.07 -1.51
CA LEU A 54 0.19 8.25 -0.99
C LEU A 54 0.33 8.21 0.55
N ALA A 55 -0.67 7.68 1.26
CA ALA A 55 -0.57 7.48 2.71
C ALA A 55 0.50 6.43 3.07
N LEU A 56 0.67 5.37 2.28
CA LEU A 56 1.73 4.38 2.46
C LEU A 56 3.12 5.00 2.24
N GLU A 57 3.28 5.86 1.22
CA GLU A 57 4.54 6.56 1.00
C GLU A 57 4.88 7.52 2.15
N HIS A 58 3.90 8.24 2.68
CA HIS A 58 4.12 9.06 3.88
C HIS A 58 4.54 8.20 5.08
N GLU A 59 3.90 7.04 5.30
CA GLU A 59 4.27 6.10 6.37
C GLU A 59 5.71 5.60 6.18
N ALA A 60 6.10 5.19 4.97
CA ALA A 60 7.43 4.69 4.67
C ALA A 60 8.51 5.77 4.89
N ILE A 61 8.31 6.99 4.37
CA ILE A 61 9.24 8.13 4.56
C ILE A 61 9.50 8.36 6.06
N ASN A 62 8.45 8.34 6.87
CA ASN A 62 8.53 8.57 8.30
C ASN A 62 9.12 7.37 9.05
N ALA A 63 8.83 6.14 8.65
CA ALA A 63 9.48 4.94 9.19
C ALA A 63 11.00 4.99 8.99
N TYR A 64 11.46 5.34 7.78
CA TYR A 64 12.88 5.54 7.53
C TYR A 64 13.47 6.74 8.27
N GLN A 65 12.71 7.83 8.42
CA GLN A 65 13.15 8.99 9.21
C GLN A 65 13.40 8.61 10.67
N LEU A 66 12.46 7.87 11.27
CA LEU A 66 12.55 7.37 12.65
C LEU A 66 13.72 6.39 12.79
N GLY A 67 13.85 5.44 11.87
CA GLY A 67 14.95 4.48 11.85
C GLY A 67 16.32 5.15 11.74
N ALA A 68 16.48 6.07 10.81
CA ALA A 68 17.73 6.82 10.60
C ALA A 68 18.07 7.74 11.78
N GLY A 69 17.06 8.39 12.38
CA GLY A 69 17.22 9.27 13.54
C GLY A 69 17.41 8.56 14.88
N SER A 70 17.15 7.25 14.96
CA SER A 70 17.19 6.48 16.22
C SER A 70 18.59 6.28 16.79
N GLY A 71 19.65 6.41 15.98
CA GLY A 71 21.01 6.02 16.36
C GLY A 71 21.26 4.51 16.42
N LEU A 72 20.27 3.67 16.07
CA LEU A 72 20.39 2.21 16.11
C LEU A 72 21.07 1.61 14.88
N LEU A 73 21.11 2.33 13.76
CA LEU A 73 21.64 1.84 12.49
C LEU A 73 23.16 2.06 12.37
N GLN A 74 23.88 1.01 12.01
CA GLN A 74 25.28 1.10 11.62
C GLN A 74 25.41 1.84 10.28
N LYS A 75 26.54 2.52 10.07
CA LYS A 75 26.72 3.43 8.92
C LYS A 75 26.34 2.84 7.55
N PRO A 76 26.74 1.62 7.17
CA PRO A 76 26.36 1.06 5.87
C PRO A 76 24.85 0.87 5.70
N VAL A 77 24.16 0.49 6.79
CA VAL A 77 22.72 0.29 6.80
C VAL A 77 21.98 1.62 6.82
N LEU A 78 22.50 2.61 7.56
CA LEU A 78 21.99 3.98 7.56
C LEU A 78 22.02 4.60 6.16
N ASP A 79 23.09 4.37 5.39
CA ASP A 79 23.20 4.90 4.03
C ASP A 79 22.14 4.33 3.09
N VAL A 80 21.85 3.03 3.21
CA VAL A 80 20.75 2.38 2.48
C VAL A 80 19.39 2.93 2.93
N ALA A 81 19.17 3.09 4.24
CA ALA A 81 17.94 3.65 4.79
C ALA A 81 17.67 5.08 4.27
N VAL A 82 18.70 5.92 4.18
CA VAL A 82 18.59 7.28 3.63
C VAL A 82 18.29 7.24 2.13
N ALA A 83 18.91 6.32 1.38
CA ALA A 83 18.62 6.14 -0.04
C ALA A 83 17.16 5.73 -0.28
N PHE A 84 16.66 4.72 0.45
CA PHE A 84 15.27 4.26 0.33
C PHE A 84 14.28 5.34 0.77
N GLN A 85 14.58 6.09 1.84
CA GLN A 85 13.77 7.27 2.18
C GLN A 85 13.68 8.27 1.02
N SER A 86 14.78 8.47 0.29
CA SER A 86 14.78 9.34 -0.90
C SER A 86 13.93 8.77 -2.03
N HIS A 87 13.91 7.46 -2.24
CA HIS A 87 13.04 6.82 -3.24
C HIS A 87 11.56 7.04 -2.90
N HIS A 88 11.16 6.80 -1.65
CA HIS A 88 9.77 7.06 -1.22
C HIS A 88 9.36 8.53 -1.37
N LYS A 89 10.26 9.48 -1.17
CA LYS A 89 9.98 10.91 -1.46
C LYS A 89 9.67 11.13 -2.94
N VAL A 90 10.39 10.46 -3.84
CA VAL A 90 10.11 10.50 -5.28
C VAL A 90 8.77 9.81 -5.61
N HIS A 91 8.46 8.67 -4.98
CA HIS A 91 7.18 7.99 -5.14
C HIS A 91 6.01 8.88 -4.70
N ARG A 92 6.08 9.44 -3.49
CA ARG A 92 5.13 10.41 -2.95
C ARG A 92 4.90 11.56 -3.91
N ASP A 93 5.96 12.20 -4.40
CA ASP A 93 5.85 13.37 -5.28
C ASP A 93 5.18 13.01 -6.61
N ALA A 94 5.47 11.81 -7.16
CA ALA A 94 4.80 11.29 -8.35
C ALA A 94 3.30 11.02 -8.11
N LEU A 95 2.94 10.47 -6.97
CA LEU A 95 1.54 10.24 -6.58
C LEU A 95 0.78 11.54 -6.38
N VAL A 96 1.37 12.51 -5.66
CA VAL A 96 0.80 13.86 -5.46
C VAL A 96 0.52 14.52 -6.81
N ALA A 97 1.51 14.54 -7.71
CA ALA A 97 1.35 15.14 -9.03
C ALA A 97 0.25 14.45 -9.85
N THR A 98 0.15 13.12 -9.75
CA THR A 98 -0.88 12.33 -10.45
C THR A 98 -2.28 12.64 -9.91
N ILE A 99 -2.46 12.63 -8.59
CA ILE A 99 -3.74 12.95 -7.93
C ILE A 99 -4.20 14.36 -8.31
N GLN A 100 -3.31 15.35 -8.24
CA GLN A 100 -3.63 16.73 -8.61
C GLN A 100 -4.02 16.87 -10.09
N LYS A 101 -3.31 16.18 -10.99
CA LYS A 101 -3.62 16.17 -12.43
C LYS A 101 -5.01 15.58 -12.72
N MET A 102 -5.48 14.66 -11.89
CA MET A 102 -6.82 14.08 -11.97
C MET A 102 -7.89 14.96 -11.29
N GLY A 103 -7.53 16.15 -10.79
CA GLY A 103 -8.44 17.05 -10.07
C GLY A 103 -8.72 16.59 -8.63
N GLY A 104 -8.03 15.57 -8.14
CA GLY A 104 -8.15 15.07 -6.77
C GLY A 104 -7.36 15.92 -5.78
N LYS A 105 -7.69 15.77 -4.50
CA LYS A 105 -6.94 16.35 -3.39
C LYS A 105 -6.00 15.29 -2.79
N PRO A 106 -4.68 15.50 -2.79
CA PRO A 106 -3.74 14.61 -2.12
C PRO A 106 -3.98 14.56 -0.60
N VAL A 107 -3.87 13.38 -0.02
CA VAL A 107 -3.91 13.19 1.43
C VAL A 107 -2.67 13.82 2.07
N MET A 108 -2.89 14.52 3.18
CA MET A 108 -1.83 15.18 3.91
C MET A 108 -1.05 14.18 4.75
N GLU A 109 0.26 14.40 4.84
CA GLU A 109 1.14 13.72 5.79
C GLU A 109 0.73 14.05 7.24
N MET A 110 0.79 13.05 8.13
CA MET A 110 0.60 13.27 9.57
C MET A 110 1.86 13.86 10.23
N ALA A 111 1.78 14.26 11.50
CA ALA A 111 2.98 14.62 12.24
C ALA A 111 3.86 13.38 12.49
N LEU A 112 5.19 13.56 12.53
CA LEU A 112 6.16 12.50 12.80
C LEU A 112 5.85 11.72 14.09
N ASP A 113 5.42 12.43 15.15
CA ASP A 113 5.06 11.82 16.44
C ASP A 113 3.86 10.86 16.34
N ASP A 114 2.94 11.09 15.40
CA ASP A 114 1.80 10.20 15.18
C ASP A 114 2.23 8.94 14.42
N TYR A 115 3.12 9.07 13.45
CA TYR A 115 3.77 7.91 12.82
C TYR A 115 4.57 7.11 13.84
N ALA A 116 5.32 7.76 14.72
CA ALA A 116 6.09 7.08 15.77
C ALA A 116 5.19 6.22 16.68
N LYS A 117 3.98 6.69 17.00
CA LYS A 117 2.99 5.91 17.78
C LYS A 117 2.44 4.74 16.97
N VAL A 118 1.96 4.98 15.74
CA VAL A 118 1.36 3.94 14.89
C VAL A 118 2.35 2.83 14.55
N LEU A 119 3.61 3.20 14.31
CA LEU A 119 4.70 2.27 14.01
C LEU A 119 5.31 1.65 15.27
N ASN A 120 4.85 2.05 16.46
CA ASN A 120 5.42 1.65 17.75
C ASN A 120 6.95 1.85 17.81
N ALA A 121 7.43 3.00 17.33
CA ALA A 121 8.86 3.28 17.19
C ALA A 121 9.61 3.22 18.54
N ALA A 122 8.92 3.50 19.64
CA ALA A 122 9.46 3.41 21.00
C ALA A 122 9.86 1.97 21.41
N SER A 123 9.38 0.94 20.71
CA SER A 123 9.76 -0.45 20.99
C SER A 123 10.99 -0.92 20.21
N LEU A 124 11.55 -0.10 19.32
CA LEU A 124 12.71 -0.48 18.51
C LEU A 124 13.97 -0.31 19.34
N MET A 125 14.70 -1.41 19.58
CA MET A 125 15.87 -1.44 20.48
C MET A 125 17.17 -1.77 19.74
N SER A 126 17.08 -2.20 18.49
CA SER A 126 18.21 -2.66 17.70
C SER A 126 18.05 -2.34 16.22
N GLN A 127 19.17 -2.39 15.47
CA GLN A 127 19.15 -2.35 14.01
C GLN A 127 18.22 -3.43 13.42
N ALA A 128 18.20 -4.63 14.01
CA ALA A 128 17.36 -5.72 13.52
C ALA A 128 15.86 -5.41 13.65
N ASP A 129 15.46 -4.71 14.72
CA ASP A 129 14.07 -4.27 14.89
C ASP A 129 13.68 -3.23 13.83
N VAL A 130 14.55 -2.24 13.60
CA VAL A 130 14.33 -1.21 12.57
C VAL A 130 14.22 -1.84 11.18
N LEU A 131 15.14 -2.74 10.83
CA LEU A 131 15.13 -3.43 9.53
C LEU A 131 13.93 -4.35 9.38
N THR A 132 13.49 -5.01 10.46
CA THR A 132 12.31 -5.88 10.43
C THR A 132 11.04 -5.06 10.23
N LEU A 133 10.92 -3.90 10.89
CA LEU A 133 9.82 -2.97 10.66
C LEU A 133 9.80 -2.49 9.20
N ALA A 134 10.93 -1.99 8.69
CA ALA A 134 11.05 -1.53 7.32
C ALA A 134 10.67 -2.65 6.33
N ALA A 135 11.25 -3.84 6.46
CA ALA A 135 10.95 -4.96 5.56
C ALA A 135 9.46 -5.36 5.60
N ARG A 136 8.79 -5.25 6.75
CA ARG A 136 7.34 -5.49 6.82
C ARG A 136 6.55 -4.44 6.03
N LEU A 137 6.94 -3.17 6.12
CA LEU A 137 6.29 -2.08 5.37
C LEU A 137 6.52 -2.25 3.86
N GLU A 138 7.74 -2.55 3.42
CA GLU A 138 8.04 -2.77 1.99
C GLU A 138 7.25 -3.94 1.40
N LEU A 139 7.13 -5.04 2.15
CA LEU A 139 6.31 -6.18 1.73
C LEU A 139 4.84 -5.78 1.59
N GLY A 140 4.33 -5.01 2.55
CA GLY A 140 2.96 -4.49 2.53
C GLY A 140 2.72 -3.59 1.31
N ALA A 141 3.61 -2.63 1.09
CA ALA A 141 3.54 -1.69 -0.03
C ALA A 141 3.64 -2.41 -1.39
N THR A 142 4.58 -3.35 -1.55
CA THR A 142 4.71 -4.18 -2.75
C THR A 142 3.39 -4.87 -3.11
N ASN A 143 2.79 -5.56 -2.13
CA ASN A 143 1.54 -6.28 -2.35
C ASN A 143 0.36 -5.34 -2.57
N ALA A 144 0.31 -4.20 -1.88
CA ALA A 144 -0.71 -3.18 -2.10
C ALA A 144 -0.65 -2.64 -3.54
N TYR A 145 0.53 -2.27 -4.03
CA TYR A 145 0.71 -1.77 -5.39
C TYR A 145 0.33 -2.81 -6.44
N LEU A 146 0.80 -4.05 -6.31
CA LEU A 146 0.44 -5.13 -7.24
C LEU A 146 -1.07 -5.41 -7.23
N GLY A 147 -1.68 -5.43 -6.04
CA GLY A 147 -3.11 -5.73 -5.88
C GLY A 147 -4.05 -4.69 -6.48
N VAL A 148 -3.62 -3.43 -6.59
CA VAL A 148 -4.47 -2.36 -7.17
C VAL A 148 -4.34 -2.22 -8.68
N ILE A 149 -3.30 -2.77 -9.31
CA ILE A 149 -3.09 -2.68 -10.77
C ILE A 149 -4.34 -3.08 -11.58
N PRO A 150 -5.06 -4.18 -11.27
CA PRO A 150 -6.26 -4.57 -12.01
C PRO A 150 -7.44 -3.60 -11.89
N SER A 151 -7.43 -2.72 -10.88
CA SER A 151 -8.51 -1.76 -10.63
C SER A 151 -8.43 -0.56 -11.57
N PHE A 152 -7.23 -0.19 -12.03
CA PHE A 152 -7.04 0.96 -12.91
C PHE A 152 -7.55 0.70 -14.33
N LYS A 153 -8.33 1.64 -14.87
CA LYS A 153 -8.73 1.62 -16.29
C LYS A 153 -7.72 2.31 -17.20
N ASP A 154 -6.97 3.28 -16.67
CA ASP A 154 -5.86 3.91 -17.37
C ASP A 154 -4.59 3.08 -17.17
N ASN A 155 -4.07 2.50 -18.25
CA ASN A 155 -2.83 1.73 -18.25
C ASN A 155 -1.63 2.54 -17.74
N LYS A 156 -1.66 3.88 -17.83
CA LYS A 156 -0.61 4.75 -17.28
C LYS A 156 -0.58 4.70 -15.76
N LEU A 157 -1.75 4.63 -15.10
CA LEU A 157 -1.83 4.46 -13.64
C LEU A 157 -1.33 3.07 -13.24
N GLY A 158 -1.72 2.04 -13.99
CA GLY A 158 -1.18 0.69 -13.80
C GLY A 158 0.36 0.64 -13.96
N GLN A 159 0.91 1.36 -14.94
CA GLN A 159 2.36 1.45 -15.13
C GLN A 159 3.06 2.18 -13.96
N VAL A 160 2.46 3.24 -13.42
CA VAL A 160 2.99 3.91 -12.23
C VAL A 160 3.01 2.93 -11.05
N ALA A 161 1.88 2.29 -10.74
CA ALA A 161 1.80 1.32 -9.64
C ALA A 161 2.79 0.14 -9.81
N ALA A 162 2.96 -0.37 -11.03
CA ALA A 162 3.92 -1.43 -11.31
C ALA A 162 5.39 -1.01 -11.07
N ARG A 163 5.74 0.24 -11.38
CA ARG A 163 7.08 0.78 -11.10
C ARG A 163 7.33 0.91 -9.60
N LEU A 164 6.36 1.44 -8.86
CA LEU A 164 6.45 1.54 -7.40
C LEU A 164 6.58 0.14 -6.78
N ALA A 165 5.75 -0.83 -7.19
CA ALA A 165 5.85 -2.22 -6.75
C ALA A 165 7.24 -2.84 -6.99
N ALA A 166 7.88 -2.53 -8.12
CA ALA A 166 9.22 -3.02 -8.44
C ALA A 166 10.28 -2.43 -7.50
N ASP A 167 10.20 -1.13 -7.21
CA ASP A 167 11.11 -0.46 -6.27
C ASP A 167 10.91 -0.97 -4.83
N GLU A 168 9.66 -1.16 -4.38
CA GLU A 168 9.39 -1.73 -3.04
C GLU A 168 9.84 -3.19 -2.93
N THR A 169 9.75 -3.96 -4.03
CA THR A 169 10.32 -5.32 -4.08
C THR A 169 11.83 -5.29 -3.93
N MET A 170 12.51 -4.34 -4.57
CA MET A 170 13.95 -4.14 -4.42
C MET A 170 14.30 -3.76 -2.97
N HIS A 171 13.56 -2.81 -2.36
CA HIS A 171 13.78 -2.41 -0.97
C HIS A 171 13.62 -3.61 -0.02
N TRP A 172 12.51 -4.34 -0.15
CA TRP A 172 12.23 -5.55 0.62
C TRP A 172 13.35 -6.59 0.50
N THR A 173 13.83 -6.82 -0.73
CA THR A 173 14.89 -7.80 -1.01
C THR A 173 16.18 -7.42 -0.32
N ALA A 174 16.60 -6.16 -0.43
CA ALA A 174 17.82 -5.66 0.21
C ALA A 174 17.75 -5.76 1.74
N LEU A 175 16.61 -5.38 2.34
CA LEU A 175 16.40 -5.48 3.79
C LEU A 175 16.37 -6.93 4.27
N SER A 176 15.73 -7.83 3.51
CA SER A 176 15.69 -9.26 3.83
C SER A 176 17.09 -9.86 3.86
N GLN A 177 17.94 -9.51 2.88
CA GLN A 177 19.34 -9.92 2.87
C GLN A 177 20.14 -9.32 4.03
N ALA A 178 19.92 -8.05 4.37
CA ALA A 178 20.57 -7.40 5.52
C ALA A 178 20.17 -8.04 6.87
N LEU A 179 18.97 -8.61 6.95
CA LEU A 179 18.47 -9.39 8.09
C LEU A 179 18.96 -10.84 8.11
N GLY A 180 19.72 -11.29 7.10
CA GLY A 180 20.13 -12.68 6.96
C GLY A 180 18.97 -13.65 6.68
N LYS A 181 17.83 -13.15 6.19
CA LYS A 181 16.69 -13.99 5.80
C LYS A 181 16.96 -14.63 4.44
N THR A 182 16.44 -15.83 4.23
CA THR A 182 16.44 -16.44 2.90
C THR A 182 15.37 -15.81 2.02
N LEU A 183 15.68 -15.58 0.75
CA LEU A 183 14.68 -15.20 -0.24
C LEU A 183 13.65 -16.32 -0.42
N PRO A 184 12.42 -16.01 -0.87
CA PRO A 184 11.39 -17.02 -1.12
C PRO A 184 11.89 -18.04 -2.15
N ALA A 185 11.80 -19.33 -1.82
CA ALA A 185 12.22 -20.40 -2.72
C ALA A 185 11.24 -20.59 -3.90
N GLY A 186 9.97 -20.24 -3.72
CA GLY A 186 8.93 -20.29 -4.75
C GLY A 186 8.81 -18.97 -5.51
N ALA A 187 8.58 -19.08 -6.82
CA ALA A 187 8.25 -17.93 -7.69
C ALA A 187 6.85 -17.36 -7.40
N LEU A 188 6.52 -16.22 -8.03
CA LEU A 188 5.27 -15.48 -7.80
C LEU A 188 5.08 -15.09 -6.33
N SER A 189 6.16 -14.59 -5.72
CA SER A 189 6.25 -14.34 -4.28
C SER A 189 5.50 -13.09 -3.80
N PHE A 190 4.97 -12.27 -4.72
CA PHE A 190 4.27 -11.02 -4.45
C PHE A 190 3.00 -10.90 -5.28
N GLY A 191 2.01 -10.16 -4.77
CA GLY A 191 0.79 -9.81 -5.49
C GLY A 191 -0.23 -10.95 -5.62
N ALA A 192 -0.16 -11.95 -4.74
CA ALA A 192 -1.11 -13.06 -4.66
C ALA A 192 -2.45 -12.66 -4.01
#